data_AF-A0A9E0GMR4-F1
#
_entry.id   AF-A0A9E0GMR4-F1
#
_cell.length_a   1.000
_cell.length_b   1.000
_cell.length_c   1.000
_cell.angle_alpha   90.00
_cell.angle_beta   90.00
_cell.angle_gamma   90.00
#
_symmetry.space_group_name_H-M   'P 1'
#
loop_
_entity.id
_entity.type
_entity.pdbx_description
1 polymer ?
#
loop_
_entity_poly.entity_id
_entity_poly.type
_entity_poly.pdbx_seq_one_letter_code
_entity_poly.pdbx_strand_id
1 'polypeptide(L)'
;MSHTKTQDIILYCANCGISFLWSSEEQRQAHAAAPTSAPTPTPTRCPGCRALLPPPGRERGLVKWYNQRKRFGFIARRNQPDLFVHGSQLDGPAFLSPDELVEFSVIETDKGLAAAGVTLKG
;
A
#
# COMPACT_ATOMS: atom_id res chain seq x y z
N MET A 1 2.42 -35.18 -24.66
CA MET A 1 2.78 -33.83 -24.19
C MET A 1 1.96 -33.56 -22.93
N SER A 2 2.55 -33.76 -21.74
CA SER A 2 1.85 -33.57 -20.47
C SER A 2 1.61 -32.08 -20.24
N HIS A 3 0.37 -31.63 -20.43
CA HIS A 3 -0.07 -30.34 -19.91
C HIS A 3 -0.16 -30.47 -18.40
N THR A 4 0.80 -29.90 -17.66
CA THR A 4 0.71 -29.78 -16.20
C THR A 4 -0.52 -28.93 -15.88
N LYS A 5 -1.63 -29.58 -15.53
CA LYS A 5 -2.88 -28.91 -15.18
C LYS A 5 -2.67 -28.26 -13.81
N THR A 6 -2.37 -26.98 -13.82
CA THR A 6 -2.30 -26.16 -12.62
C THR A 6 -3.61 -26.31 -11.83
N GLN A 7 -3.52 -26.71 -10.55
CA GLN A 7 -4.68 -26.93 -9.67
C GLN A 7 -4.96 -25.67 -8.84
N ASP A 8 -6.18 -25.54 -8.31
CA ASP A 8 -6.52 -24.44 -7.40
C ASP A 8 -5.78 -24.63 -6.06
N ILE A 9 -5.27 -23.53 -5.50
CA ILE A 9 -4.45 -23.55 -4.29
C ILE A 9 -5.11 -22.68 -3.22
N ILE A 10 -5.22 -23.18 -1.99
CA ILE A 10 -5.61 -22.36 -0.84
C ILE A 10 -4.36 -21.72 -0.26
N LEU A 11 -4.36 -20.39 -0.19
CA LEU A 11 -3.30 -19.58 0.41
C LEU A 11 -3.80 -18.87 1.65
N TYR A 12 -2.89 -18.35 2.47
CA TYR A 12 -3.20 -17.58 3.66
C TYR A 12 -2.77 -16.13 3.50
N CYS A 13 -3.64 -15.19 3.84
CA CYS A 13 -3.36 -13.77 3.74
C CYS A 13 -2.33 -13.34 4.80
N ALA A 14 -1.17 -12.84 4.37
CA ALA A 14 -0.13 -12.32 5.26
C ALA A 14 -0.57 -11.08 6.07
N ASN A 15 -1.66 -10.40 5.67
CA ASN A 15 -2.17 -9.21 6.37
C ASN A 15 -3.25 -9.52 7.41
N CYS A 16 -4.18 -10.43 7.12
CA CYS A 16 -5.33 -10.72 8.01
C CYS A 16 -5.48 -12.19 8.41
N GLY A 17 -4.63 -13.09 7.93
CA GLY A 17 -4.67 -14.53 8.25
C GLY A 17 -5.76 -15.34 7.56
N ILE A 18 -6.74 -14.69 6.91
CA ILE A 18 -7.84 -15.37 6.20
C ILE A 18 -7.29 -16.22 5.04
N SER A 19 -7.76 -17.46 4.95
CA SER A 19 -7.51 -18.33 3.79
C SER A 19 -8.28 -17.85 2.56
N PHE A 20 -7.66 -17.88 1.39
CA PHE A 20 -8.31 -17.51 0.14
C PHE A 20 -7.88 -18.45 -1.00
N LEU A 21 -8.76 -18.57 -2.00
CA LEU A 21 -8.52 -19.38 -3.19
C LEU A 21 -7.65 -18.61 -4.19
N TRP A 22 -6.57 -19.24 -4.66
CA TRP A 22 -5.81 -18.83 -5.85
C TRP A 22 -6.14 -19.81 -6.96
N SER A 23 -7.07 -19.42 -7.83
CA SER A 23 -7.60 -20.30 -8.87
C SER A 23 -6.54 -20.61 -9.94
N SER A 24 -6.68 -21.75 -10.59
CA SER A 24 -5.86 -22.16 -11.73
C SER A 24 -5.91 -21.17 -12.91
N GLU A 25 -7.00 -20.39 -13.04
CA GLU A 25 -7.09 -19.29 -13.99
C GLU A 25 -6.22 -18.10 -13.60
N GLU A 26 -6.32 -17.65 -12.35
CA GLU A 26 -5.45 -16.58 -11.82
C GLU A 26 -3.97 -16.96 -11.89
N GLN A 27 -3.66 -18.22 -11.62
CA GLN A 27 -2.31 -18.76 -11.77
C GLN A 27 -1.82 -18.62 -13.22
N ARG A 28 -2.61 -19.08 -14.21
CA ARG A 28 -2.24 -18.95 -15.64
C ARG A 28 -2.03 -17.49 -16.05
N GLN A 29 -2.89 -16.58 -15.59
CA GLN A 29 -2.74 -15.15 -15.87
C GLN A 29 -1.45 -14.58 -15.25
N ALA A 30 -1.14 -14.92 -14.00
CA ALA A 30 0.09 -14.48 -13.33
C ALA A 30 1.35 -15.00 -14.01
N HIS A 31 1.34 -16.26 -14.49
CA HIS A 31 2.43 -16.84 -15.28
C HIS A 31 2.63 -16.11 -16.61
N ALA A 32 1.54 -15.74 -17.29
CA ALA A 32 1.59 -15.03 -18.57
C ALA A 32 2.05 -13.57 -18.43
N ALA A 33 1.76 -12.92 -17.30
CA ALA A 33 2.15 -11.53 -17.03
C ALA A 33 3.59 -11.38 -16.52
N ALA A 34 4.22 -12.45 -16.04
CA ALA A 34 5.56 -12.41 -15.49
C ALA A 34 6.63 -12.27 -16.60
N PRO A 35 7.70 -11.49 -16.39
CA PRO A 35 8.84 -11.48 -17.30
C PRO A 35 9.52 -12.84 -17.30
N THR A 36 10.08 -13.25 -18.44
CA THR A 36 10.51 -14.63 -18.75
C THR A 36 11.57 -15.19 -17.78
N SER A 37 12.25 -14.35 -17.00
CA SER A 37 13.28 -14.73 -16.04
C SER A 37 12.88 -14.63 -14.57
N ALA A 38 11.66 -14.19 -14.26
CA ALA A 38 11.22 -13.98 -12.88
C ALA A 38 10.32 -15.12 -12.38
N PRO A 39 10.39 -15.46 -11.07
CA PRO A 39 9.41 -16.37 -10.47
C PRO A 39 8.01 -15.75 -10.55
N THR A 40 7.00 -16.60 -10.79
CA THR A 40 5.61 -16.18 -10.86
C THR A 40 5.18 -15.55 -9.54
N PRO A 41 4.60 -14.33 -9.55
CA PRO A 41 4.21 -13.67 -8.32
C PRO A 41 3.01 -14.40 -7.70
N THR A 42 3.27 -15.19 -6.66
CA THR A 42 2.21 -15.77 -5.82
C THR A 42 1.62 -14.67 -4.95
N PRO A 43 0.29 -14.51 -4.93
CA PRO A 43 -0.29 -13.48 -4.10
C PRO A 43 -0.14 -13.80 -2.62
N THR A 44 0.35 -12.83 -1.85
CA THR A 44 0.50 -12.97 -0.39
C THR A 44 -0.70 -12.46 0.40
N ARG A 45 -1.70 -11.86 -0.27
CA ARG A 45 -2.86 -11.22 0.38
C ARG A 45 -4.17 -11.67 -0.25
N CYS A 46 -5.24 -11.78 0.53
CA CYS A 46 -6.57 -12.12 0.02
C CYS A 46 -7.18 -10.97 -0.81
N PRO A 47 -8.21 -11.22 -1.63
CA PRO A 47 -8.85 -10.20 -2.47
C PRO A 47 -9.31 -8.97 -1.69
N GLY A 48 -9.93 -9.16 -0.52
CA GLY A 48 -10.37 -8.05 0.34
C GLY A 48 -9.20 -7.18 0.80
N CYS A 49 -8.10 -7.79 1.27
CA CYS A 49 -6.92 -7.01 1.64
C CYS A 49 -6.29 -6.31 0.42
N ARG A 50 -6.21 -6.94 -0.75
CA ARG A 50 -5.67 -6.27 -1.96
C ARG A 50 -6.49 -5.04 -2.36
N ALA A 51 -7.81 -5.12 -2.22
CA ALA A 51 -8.69 -3.98 -2.51
C ALA A 51 -8.56 -2.85 -1.47
N LEU A 52 -8.29 -3.18 -0.22
CA LEU A 52 -8.24 -2.21 0.88
C LEU A 52 -6.84 -1.61 1.12
N LEU A 53 -5.79 -2.26 0.65
CA LEU A 53 -4.43 -1.79 0.84
C LEU A 53 -4.04 -0.72 -0.18
N PRO A 54 -3.17 0.22 0.19
CA PRO A 54 -2.61 1.17 -0.75
C PRO A 54 -1.81 0.46 -1.87
N PRO A 55 -1.65 1.09 -3.05
CA PRO A 55 -0.80 0.60 -4.11
C PRO A 55 0.64 0.33 -3.64
N PRO A 56 1.40 -0.55 -4.32
CA PRO A 56 2.80 -0.80 -3.99
C PRO A 56 3.62 0.50 -3.87
N GLY A 57 4.45 0.60 -2.83
CA GLY A 57 5.25 1.81 -2.55
C GLY A 57 4.47 2.97 -1.92
N ARG A 58 3.20 2.76 -1.55
CA ARG A 58 2.39 3.72 -0.80
C ARG A 58 1.89 3.10 0.51
N GLU A 59 1.68 3.96 1.50
CA GLU A 59 1.14 3.66 2.82
C GLU A 59 -0.11 4.51 3.07
N ARG A 60 -0.93 4.10 4.06
CA ARG A 60 -2.03 4.91 4.58
C ARG A 60 -1.83 5.21 6.05
N GLY A 61 -2.29 6.37 6.48
CA GLY A 61 -2.22 6.82 7.86
C GLY A 61 -3.27 7.89 8.15
N LEU A 62 -3.40 8.25 9.42
CA LEU A 62 -4.27 9.33 9.85
C LEU A 62 -3.45 10.57 10.17
N VAL A 63 -3.90 11.74 9.77
CA VAL A 63 -3.26 12.98 10.18
C VAL A 63 -3.39 13.13 11.69
N LYS A 64 -2.26 13.05 12.40
CA LYS A 64 -2.25 13.20 13.87
C LYS A 64 -2.45 14.66 14.26
N TRP A 65 -1.75 15.55 13.57
CA TRP A 65 -1.93 16.98 13.67
C TRP A 65 -1.26 17.67 12.48
N TYR A 66 -1.73 18.88 12.16
CA TYR A 66 -1.16 19.70 11.11
C TYR A 66 -1.27 21.19 11.46
N ASN A 67 -0.17 21.92 11.27
CA ASN A 67 -0.16 23.38 11.42
C ASN A 67 -0.35 24.02 10.04
N GLN A 68 -1.56 24.51 9.76
CA GLN A 68 -1.89 25.10 8.47
C GLN A 68 -1.06 26.34 8.13
N ARG A 69 -0.74 27.17 9.14
CA ARG A 69 0.07 28.39 8.95
C ARG A 69 1.52 28.06 8.60
N LYS A 70 2.11 27.10 9.31
CA LYS A 70 3.51 26.69 9.10
C LYS A 70 3.67 25.61 8.01
N ARG A 71 2.56 25.04 7.52
CA ARG A 71 2.50 24.00 6.49
C ARG A 71 3.32 22.74 6.81
N PHE A 72 3.21 22.24 8.04
CA PHE A 72 3.78 20.93 8.39
C PHE A 72 3.00 20.24 9.50
N GLY A 73 3.18 18.92 9.60
CA GLY A 73 2.52 18.10 10.61
C GLY A 73 3.09 16.69 10.67
N PHE A 74 2.32 15.80 11.27
CA PHE A 74 2.66 14.39 11.39
C PHE A 74 1.47 13.48 11.09
N ILE A 75 1.77 12.34 10.47
CA ILE A 75 0.83 11.29 10.14
C ILE A 75 1.08 10.09 11.05
N ALA A 76 0.05 9.65 11.77
CA ALA A 76 0.07 8.42 12.54
C ALA A 76 0.00 7.21 11.60
N ARG A 77 0.92 6.27 11.79
CA ARG A 77 1.04 5.04 11.00
C ARG A 77 0.80 3.81 11.85
N ARG A 78 0.35 2.72 11.21
CA ARG A 78 0.09 1.46 11.92
C ARG A 78 1.41 0.81 12.34
N ASN A 79 1.61 0.64 13.65
CA ASN A 79 2.78 -0.04 14.25
C ASN A 79 4.13 0.56 13.82
N GLN A 80 4.16 1.85 13.49
CA GLN A 80 5.35 2.57 13.02
C GLN A 80 5.39 3.95 13.70
N PRO A 81 6.57 4.56 13.81
CA PRO A 81 6.68 5.94 14.28
C PRO A 81 5.87 6.92 13.41
N ASP A 82 5.41 8.01 14.03
CA ASP A 82 4.76 9.12 13.33
C ASP A 82 5.66 9.62 12.19
N LEU A 83 5.05 9.87 11.03
CA LEU A 83 5.75 10.29 9.83
C LEU A 83 5.60 11.79 9.62
N PHE A 84 6.71 12.48 9.38
CA PHE A 84 6.69 13.90 9.08
C PHE A 84 6.01 14.18 7.74
N VAL A 85 5.21 15.23 7.66
CA VAL A 85 4.62 15.71 6.40
C VAL A 85 4.82 17.22 6.25
N HIS A 86 5.29 17.63 5.07
CA HIS A 86 5.39 19.03 4.68
C HIS A 86 4.30 19.38 3.67
N GLY A 87 3.76 20.60 3.74
CA GLY A 87 2.68 21.05 2.88
C GLY A 87 3.05 21.17 1.40
N SER A 88 4.32 21.05 1.02
CA SER A 88 4.76 20.95 -0.37
C SER A 88 4.55 19.55 -0.97
N GLN A 89 4.29 18.55 -0.13
CA GLN A 89 4.07 17.17 -0.53
C GLN A 89 2.59 16.84 -0.68
N LEU A 90 1.68 17.81 -0.46
CA LEU A 90 0.25 17.62 -0.64
C LEU A 90 -0.11 17.83 -2.11
N ASP A 91 -0.92 16.93 -2.66
CA ASP A 91 -1.44 17.10 -4.02
C ASP A 91 -2.59 18.13 -4.02
N GLY A 92 -2.36 19.29 -4.66
CA GLY A 92 -3.35 20.37 -4.82
C GLY A 92 -3.39 21.38 -3.65
N PRO A 93 -4.41 22.25 -3.59
CA PRO A 93 -4.57 23.27 -2.55
C PRO A 93 -5.04 22.71 -1.19
N ALA A 94 -4.90 21.40 -0.98
CA ALA A 94 -5.41 20.72 0.21
C ALA A 94 -4.68 21.18 1.48
N PHE A 95 -5.44 21.35 2.55
CA PHE A 95 -4.92 21.46 3.91
C PHE A 95 -5.31 20.19 4.66
N LEU A 96 -4.38 19.67 5.45
CA LEU A 96 -4.66 18.52 6.31
C LEU A 96 -5.35 18.96 7.59
N SER A 97 -6.32 18.16 8.03
CA SER A 97 -7.01 18.27 9.32
C SER A 97 -6.75 17.01 10.15
N PRO A 98 -6.76 17.09 11.49
CA PRO A 98 -6.65 15.91 12.34
C PRO A 98 -7.69 14.83 11.96
N ASP A 99 -7.29 13.56 12.12
CA ASP A 99 -8.08 12.36 11.84
C ASP A 99 -8.42 12.10 10.36
N GLU A 100 -7.93 12.93 9.42
CA GLU A 100 -8.10 12.66 7.99
C GLU A 100 -7.25 11.45 7.54
N LEU A 101 -7.86 10.57 6.75
CA LEU A 101 -7.18 9.45 6.11
C LEU A 101 -6.40 9.95 4.90
N VAL A 102 -5.10 9.66 4.89
CA VAL A 102 -4.19 10.03 3.81
C VAL A 102 -3.45 8.82 3.25
N GLU A 103 -3.08 8.90 1.98
CA GLU A 103 -2.20 7.93 1.30
C GLU A 103 -0.97 8.63 0.73
N PHE A 104 0.21 8.07 0.96
CA PHE A 104 1.50 8.72 0.69
C PHE A 104 2.61 7.67 0.47
N SER A 105 3.74 8.08 -0.12
CA SER A 105 4.97 7.28 -0.11
C SER A 105 5.87 7.72 1.06
N VAL A 106 6.71 6.81 1.55
CA VAL A 106 7.73 7.11 2.57
C VAL A 106 9.07 7.31 1.89
N ILE A 107 9.71 8.45 2.14
CA ILE A 107 11.03 8.79 1.63
C ILE A 107 12.00 9.11 2.77
N GLU A 108 13.28 8.87 2.55
CA GLU A 108 14.34 9.32 3.45
C GLU A 108 14.80 10.73 3.07
N THR A 109 15.05 11.56 4.08
CA THR A 109 15.52 12.94 3.93
C THR A 109 16.61 13.23 4.95
N ASP A 110 17.29 14.35 4.83
CA ASP A 110 18.30 14.83 5.80
C ASP A 110 17.75 14.98 7.22
N LYS A 111 16.41 15.03 7.39
CA LYS A 111 15.71 15.16 8.68
C LYS A 111 15.00 13.88 9.12
N GLY A 112 15.29 12.75 8.47
CA GLY A 112 14.65 11.46 8.69
C GLY A 112 13.52 11.17 7.71
N LEU A 113 12.65 10.22 8.08
CA LEU A 113 11.56 9.77 7.20
C LEU A 113 10.46 10.82 7.04
N ALA A 114 10.03 11.03 5.80
CA ALA A 114 8.96 11.97 5.46
C ALA A 114 7.95 11.36 4.48
N ALA A 115 6.73 11.89 4.50
CA ALA A 115 5.67 11.57 3.56
C ALA A 115 5.84 12.37 2.26
N ALA A 116 5.71 11.70 1.12
CA ALA A 116 5.74 12.30 -0.21
C ALA A 116 4.48 11.97 -1.02
N GLY A 117 4.07 12.90 -1.90
CA GLY A 117 2.90 12.76 -2.77
C GLY A 117 1.63 12.39 -2.01
N VAL A 118 1.31 13.14 -0.96
CA VAL A 118 0.22 12.89 -0.02
C VAL A 118 -1.12 13.26 -0.65
N THR A 119 -2.06 12.32 -0.62
CA THR A 119 -3.44 12.48 -1.10
C THR A 119 -4.43 12.16 0.01
N LEU A 120 -5.54 12.89 0.07
CA LEU A 120 -6.67 12.55 0.93
C LEU A 120 -7.40 11.32 0.39
N LYS A 121 -7.83 10.44 1.29
CA LYS A 121 -8.72 9.30 1.01
C LYS A 121 -10.01 9.52 1.77
N GLY A 122 -10.85 10.39 1.22
CA GLY A 122 -12.19 10.75 1.69
C GLY A 122 -13.12 10.92 0.51
#